data_AF-A0A915UCH9-F1
#
_entry.id   AF-A0A915UCH9-F1
#
_cell.length_a   1.000
_cell.length_b   1.000
_cell.length_c   1.000
_cell.angle_alpha   90.00
_cell.angle_beta   90.00
_cell.angle_gamma   90.00
#
_symmetry.space_group_name_H-M   'P 1'
#
loop_
_entity.id
_entity.type
_entity.pdbx_description
1 polymer ?
#
loop_
_entity_poly.entity_id
_entity_poly.type
_entity_poly.pdbx_seq_one_letter_code
_entity_poly.pdbx_strand_id
1 'polypeptide(L)' 'MLLALYLLEAGLLLILAPWTQFWDRNYFAALAPSVASWLTHPYVRGAVSGVGIVSVAGALIEIGMMLSRGAATPRA' A
#
# COMPACT_ATOMS: atom_id res chain seq x y z
N MET A 1 10.16 5.44 12.05
CA MET A 1 9.86 4.00 12.25
C MET A 1 8.37 3.71 12.13
N LEU A 2 7.49 4.22 13.01
CA LEU A 2 6.05 3.95 12.95
C LEU A 2 5.40 4.36 11.61
N LEU A 3 5.74 5.53 11.08
CA LEU A 3 5.24 5.98 9.77
C LEU A 3 5.66 5.07 8.61
N ALA A 4 6.94 4.67 8.57
CA ALA A 4 7.46 3.78 7.53
C ALA A 4 6.81 2.38 7.60
N LEU A 5 6.62 1.82 8.80
CA LEU A 5 5.90 0.57 8.99
C LEU A 5 4.43 0.68 8.54
N TYR A 6 3.76 1.79 8.88
CA TYR A 6 2.40 2.05 8.45
C TYR A 6 2.30 2.17 6.92
N LEU A 7 3.21 2.91 6.28
CA LEU A 7 3.26 3.05 4.82
C LEU A 7 3.55 1.71 4.13
N LEU A 8 4.38 0.86 4.74
CA LEU A 8 4.65 -0.49 4.24
C LEU A 8 3.40 -1.36 4.31
N GLU A 9 2.74 -1.41 5.47
CA GLU A 9 1.52 -2.20 5.68
C GLU A 9 0.38 -1.71 4.79
N ALA A 10 0.08 -0.40 4.82
CA ALA A 10 -0.94 0.22 3.99
C ALA A 10 -0.63 0.06 2.49
N GLY A 11 0.65 0.19 2.10
CA GLY A 11 1.08 -0.01 0.72
C GLY A 11 0.86 -1.45 0.24
N LEU A 12 1.20 -2.44 1.06
CA LEU A 12 0.92 -3.85 0.76
C LEU A 12 -0.58 -4.12 0.67
N LEU A 13 -1.39 -3.57 1.58
CA LEU A 13 -2.84 -3.69 1.50
C LEU A 13 -3.39 -3.05 0.21
N LEU A 14 -2.89 -1.89 -0.20
CA LEU A 14 -3.29 -1.25 -1.47
C LEU A 14 -2.87 -2.05 -2.70
N ILE A 15 -1.76 -2.78 -2.63
CA ILE A 15 -1.33 -3.68 -3.72
C ILE A 15 -2.22 -4.91 -3.77
N LEU A 16 -2.47 -5.58 -2.65
CA LEU A 16 -3.16 -6.87 -2.64
C LEU A 16 -4.68 -6.74 -2.66
N ALA A 17 -5.26 -5.80 -1.90
CA ALA A 17 -6.70 -5.69 -1.70
C ALA A 17 -7.49 -5.67 -3.02
N PRO A 18 -7.11 -4.89 -4.06
CA PRO A 18 -7.84 -4.83 -5.33
C PRO A 18 -7.95 -6.16 -6.07
N TRP A 19 -7.11 -7.15 -5.75
CA TRP A 19 -7.08 -8.46 -6.41
C TRP A 19 -7.75 -9.55 -5.57
N THR A 20 -8.28 -9.21 -4.41
CA THR A 20 -9.00 -10.15 -3.55
C THR A 20 -10.48 -10.21 -3.89
N GLN A 21 -11.10 -11.36 -3.67
CA GLN A 21 -12.56 -11.51 -3.80
C GLN A 21 -13.33 -10.60 -2.81
N PHE A 22 -12.68 -10.17 -1.73
CA PHE A 22 -13.24 -9.26 -0.73
C PHE A 22 -13.46 -7.85 -1.30
N TRP A 23 -12.62 -7.41 -2.24
CA TRP A 23 -12.75 -6.13 -2.93
C TRP A 23 -13.92 -6.12 -3.90
N ASP A 24 -14.13 -7.22 -4.63
CA ASP A 24 -15.28 -7.41 -5.51
C ASP A 24 -16.60 -7.49 -4.74
N ARG A 25 -16.60 -8.09 -3.55
CA ARG A 25 -17.78 -8.27 -2.69
C ARG A 25 -17.84 -7.24 -1.56
N ASN A 26 -17.48 -5.99 -1.85
CA ASN A 26 -17.50 -4.93 -0.86
C ASN A 26 -18.94 -4.48 -0.56
N TYR A 27 -19.33 -4.51 0.71
CA TYR A 27 -20.65 -4.06 1.18
C TYR A 27 -20.96 -2.60 0.78
N PHE A 28 -19.97 -1.72 0.85
CA PHE A 28 -20.14 -0.31 0.45
C PHE A 28 -20.30 -0.14 -1.05
N ALA A 29 -19.62 -0.99 -1.84
CA ALA A 29 -19.79 -1.03 -3.28
C ALA A 29 -21.19 -1.56 -3.65
N ALA A 30 -21.73 -2.51 -2.88
CA ALA A 30 -23.10 -3.01 -3.07
C ALA A 30 -24.18 -1.92 -2.86
N LEU A 31 -23.92 -0.92 -2.01
CA LEU A 31 -24.81 0.23 -1.82
C LEU A 31 -24.81 1.21 -3.00
N ALA A 32 -23.77 1.19 -3.85
CA ALA A 32 -23.62 2.09 -4.99
C ALA A 32 -23.09 1.32 -6.23
N PRO A 33 -23.96 0.69 -7.03
CA PRO A 33 -23.57 -0.19 -8.14
C PRO A 33 -22.69 0.50 -9.21
N SER A 34 -22.88 1.80 -9.43
CA SER A 34 -22.06 2.61 -10.34
C SER A 34 -20.61 2.74 -9.87
N VAL A 35 -20.42 2.96 -8.56
CA VAL A 35 -19.11 3.05 -7.92
C VAL A 35 -18.44 1.67 -7.88
N ALA A 36 -19.21 0.60 -7.63
CA ALA A 36 -18.72 -0.78 -7.68
C ALA A 36 -18.16 -1.17 -9.05
N SER A 37 -18.91 -0.87 -10.12
CA SER A 37 -18.47 -1.07 -11.49
C SER A 37 -17.13 -0.36 -11.73
N TRP A 38 -17.00 0.89 -11.30
CA TRP A 38 -15.78 1.67 -11.51
C TRP A 38 -14.59 1.13 -10.69
N LEU A 39 -14.79 0.78 -9.42
CA LEU A 39 -13.75 0.22 -8.54
C LEU A 39 -13.26 -1.17 -8.95
N THR A 40 -14.08 -1.93 -9.66
CA THR A 40 -13.74 -3.27 -10.14
C THR A 40 -13.06 -3.24 -11.51
N HIS A 41 -13.00 -2.09 -12.21
CA HIS A 41 -12.31 -1.97 -13.48
C HIS A 41 -10.80 -2.27 -13.34
N PRO A 42 -10.19 -3.01 -14.29
CA PRO A 42 -8.77 -3.35 -14.26
C PRO A 42 -7.85 -2.13 -14.16
N TYR A 43 -8.21 -1.02 -14.84
CA TYR A 43 -7.45 0.23 -14.78
C TYR A 43 -7.44 0.85 -13.38
N VAL A 44 -8.57 0.84 -12.68
CA VAL A 44 -8.69 1.38 -11.32
C VAL A 44 -7.94 0.50 -10.33
N ARG A 45 -8.06 -0.83 -10.45
CA ARG A 45 -7.27 -1.78 -9.65
C ARG A 45 -5.76 -1.56 -9.84
N GLY A 46 -5.34 -1.34 -11.09
CA GLY A 46 -3.96 -1.00 -11.43
C GLY A 46 -3.49 0.32 -10.81
N ALA A 47 -4.32 1.37 -10.86
CA ALA A 47 -4.03 2.66 -10.25
C ALA A 47 -3.88 2.55 -8.72
N VAL A 48 -4.80 1.84 -8.05
CA VAL A 48 -4.74 1.61 -6.59
C VAL A 48 -3.49 0.81 -6.22
N SER A 49 -3.17 -0.23 -6.99
CA SER A 49 -1.94 -1.03 -6.79
C SER A 49 -0.68 -0.18 -6.99
N GLY A 50 -0.68 0.72 -7.99
CA GLY A 50 0.41 1.65 -8.25
C GLY A 50 0.68 2.59 -7.08
N VAL A 51 -0.38 3.14 -6.47
CA VAL A 51 -0.26 3.94 -5.23
C VAL A 51 0.35 3.12 -4.10
N GLY A 52 -0.05 1.85 -3.97
CA GLY A 52 0.52 0.93 -3.01
C GLY A 52 2.02 0.68 -3.22
N ILE A 53 2.45 0.49 -4.48
CA ILE A 53 3.87 0.32 -4.84
C ILE A 53 4.70 1.55 -4.42
N VAL A 54 4.21 2.76 -4.71
CA VAL A 54 4.90 4.00 -4.31
C VAL A 54 5.03 4.10 -2.79
N SER A 55 3.98 3.74 -2.06
CA SER A 55 3.98 3.74 -0.59
C SER A 55 5.00 2.75 -0.01
N VAL A 56 5.04 1.52 -0.55
CA VAL A 56 6.03 0.51 -0.16
C VAL A 56 7.45 0.97 -0.48
N ALA A 57 7.69 1.53 -1.67
CA ALA A 57 9.01 2.02 -2.06
C ALA A 57 9.52 3.11 -1.11
N GLY A 58 8.67 4.09 -0.76
CA GLY A 58 9.00 5.12 0.21
C GLY A 58 9.34 4.56 1.58
N ALA A 59 8.55 3.59 2.07
CA ALA A 59 8.82 2.92 3.34
C ALA A 59 10.16 2.18 3.35
N LEU A 60 10.47 1.44 2.27
CA LEU A 60 11.74 0.71 2.15
C LEU A 60 12.96 1.64 2.12
N ILE A 61 12.85 2.76 1.41
CA ILE A 61 13.90 3.79 1.36
C ILE A 61 14.15 4.37 2.75
N GLU A 62 13.10 4.72 3.49
CA GLU A 62 13.22 5.27 4.83
C GLU A 62 13.83 4.27 5.82
N ILE A 63 13.40 3.00 5.77
CA ILE A 63 13.97 1.92 6.59
C ILE A 63 15.45 1.71 6.26
N GLY A 64 15.79 1.64 4.97
CA GLY A 64 17.19 1.49 4.52
C GLY A 64 18.08 2.62 5.02
N MET A 65 17.66 3.87 4.86
CA MET A 65 18.40 5.03 5.38
C MET A 65 18.57 4.98 6.91
N MET A 66 17.58 4.51 7.66
CA MET A 66 17.69 4.35 9.11
C MET A 66 18.68 3.26 9.50
N LEU A 67 18.67 2.12 8.81
CA LEU A 67 19.63 1.03 9.05
C LEU A 67 21.07 1.48 8.78
N SER A 68 21.29 2.25 7.70
CA SER A 68 22.61 2.84 7.40
C SER A 68 23.07 3.85 8.45
N ARG A 69 22.14 4.58 9.09
CA ARG A 69 22.44 5.53 10.18
C ARG A 69 22.86 4.84 11.48
N GLY A 70 22.25 3.69 11.81
CA GLY A 70 22.59 2.92 13.01
C GLY A 70 24.01 2.32 12.98
N ALA A 71 24.50 1.98 11.78
CA ALA A 71 25.83 1.41 11.57
C ALA A 71 26.99 2.42 11.78
N ALA A 72 26.70 3.73 11.78
CA ALA A 72 27.69 4.80 11.86
C ALA A 72 28.03 5.25 13.29
N THR A 73 27.67 4.47 14.31
CA THR A 73 28.08 4.72 15.70
C THR A 73 29.24 3.80 16.10
N PRO A 74 30.51 4.12 15.74
CA PRO A 74 31.65 3.45 16.35
C PRO A 74 31.67 3.85 17.82
N ARG A 75 31.43 2.87 18.71
CA ARG A 75 31.66 3.03 20.14
C ARG A 75 33.17 3.22 20.35
N ALA A 76 33.57 4.45 20.66
CA ALA A 76 34.87 4.76 21.26
C ALA A 76 34.87 4.34 22.74
#